data_AF-A0AA37DGZ3-F1
#
_entry.id   AF-A0AA37DGZ3-F1
#
_cell.length_a   1.000
_cell.length_b   1.000
_cell.length_c   1.000
_cell.angle_alpha   90.00
_cell.angle_beta   90.00
_cell.angle_gamma   90.00
#
_symmetry.space_group_name_H-M   'P 1'
#
loop_
_entity.id
_entity.type
_entity.pdbx_description
1 polymer ?
#
loop_
_entity_poly.entity_id
_entity_poly.type
_entity_poly.pdbx_seq_one_letter_code
_entity_poly.pdbx_strand_id
1 'polypeptide(L)'
;MRRAGELSGGREEQIQAETENEGMTGADLLSLYLEELKQIPALEAEEEEALLEKLRAGDARARKRLTEGYLGTALAEIQPFVGSMEAGELIGVANLALTAALCDEKILESTVLRDTIKQKVHTALEEAVRENRQSDTGEQTLADRMNALTELSSELAAELGREASPEELASRLDIPLDEVQRLLAMSMQALE
;
A
#
# COMPACT_ATOMS: atom_id res chain seq x y z
N MET A 1 28.66 62.47 -16.84
CA MET A 1 27.24 62.54 -16.43
C MET A 1 26.43 61.81 -17.48
N ARG A 2 25.61 60.76 -17.25
CA ARG A 2 25.17 60.00 -16.07
C ARG A 2 24.96 58.54 -16.53
N ARG A 3 25.35 57.58 -15.68
CA ARG A 3 24.82 56.20 -15.71
C ARG A 3 23.37 56.23 -15.23
N ALA A 4 22.51 55.46 -15.87
CA ALA A 4 21.26 54.92 -15.33
C ALA A 4 21.32 53.43 -15.69
N GLY A 5 21.48 52.45 -14.78
CA GLY A 5 20.93 52.36 -13.42
C GLY A 5 19.44 52.05 -13.57
N GLU A 6 19.10 50.85 -14.02
CA GLU A 6 18.70 49.68 -13.19
C GLU A 6 17.33 49.87 -12.51
N LEU A 7 16.57 48.76 -12.47
CA LEU A 7 15.35 48.50 -11.70
C LEU A 7 14.03 48.83 -12.41
N SER A 8 13.53 47.89 -13.21
CA SER A 8 12.14 47.41 -13.11
C SER A 8 11.95 46.21 -14.04
N GLY A 9 11.33 45.15 -13.55
CA GLY A 9 11.08 43.92 -14.31
C GLY A 9 11.84 42.71 -13.79
N GLY A 10 11.97 42.58 -12.46
CA GLY A 10 12.20 41.28 -11.84
C GLY A 10 10.97 40.41 -12.10
N ARG A 11 10.98 39.76 -13.26
CA ARG A 11 10.03 38.72 -13.64
C ARG A 11 9.97 37.69 -12.52
N GLU A 12 8.76 37.51 -12.06
CA GLU A 12 8.26 36.40 -11.26
C GLU A 12 8.37 35.09 -12.08
N GLU A 13 9.57 34.73 -12.53
CA GLU A 13 9.89 33.47 -13.21
C GLU A 13 10.61 32.53 -12.23
N GLN A 14 10.00 32.33 -11.06
CA GLN A 14 10.32 31.23 -10.15
C GLN A 14 9.04 30.86 -9.40
N ILE A 15 8.14 30.15 -10.08
CA ILE A 15 7.19 29.14 -9.57
C ILE A 15 6.37 28.74 -10.81
N GLN A 16 6.89 27.78 -11.55
CA GLN A 16 6.10 26.84 -12.37
C GLN A 16 7.11 25.84 -12.97
N ALA A 17 7.68 25.01 -12.09
CA ALA A 17 7.89 23.63 -12.48
C ALA A 17 6.48 23.04 -12.58
N GLU A 18 5.85 23.27 -13.73
CA GLU A 18 4.61 22.65 -14.09
C GLU A 18 4.85 21.14 -14.02
N THR A 19 4.07 20.53 -13.15
CA THR A 19 3.85 19.11 -13.01
C THR A 19 3.42 18.54 -14.36
N GLU A 20 4.40 18.23 -15.21
CA GLU A 20 4.30 17.16 -16.19
C GLU A 20 4.41 15.84 -15.42
N ASN A 21 3.39 15.55 -14.60
CA ASN A 21 3.12 14.19 -14.14
C ASN A 21 2.41 13.48 -15.29
N GLU A 22 3.14 13.25 -16.40
CA GLU A 22 2.81 12.18 -17.33
C GLU A 22 2.79 10.91 -16.49
N GLY A 23 1.64 10.25 -16.41
CA GLY A 23 1.34 9.25 -15.39
C GLY A 23 2.45 8.22 -15.19
N MET A 24 3.28 8.44 -14.16
CA MET A 24 4.21 7.43 -13.67
C MET A 24 3.37 6.23 -13.24
N THR A 25 3.61 5.09 -13.87
CA THR A 25 2.98 3.85 -13.43
C THR A 25 3.63 3.38 -12.13
N GLY A 26 2.92 2.55 -11.34
CA GLY A 26 3.51 1.97 -10.12
C GLY A 26 4.80 1.17 -10.39
N ALA A 27 4.97 0.65 -11.62
CA ALA A 27 6.20 -0.03 -12.06
C ALA A 27 7.38 0.94 -12.30
N ASP A 28 7.10 2.16 -12.77
CA ASP A 28 8.11 3.21 -12.95
C ASP A 28 8.58 3.73 -11.59
N LEU A 29 7.66 3.88 -10.64
CA LEU A 29 7.97 4.28 -9.26
C LEU A 29 8.86 3.25 -8.54
N LEU A 30 8.55 1.96 -8.67
CA LEU A 30 9.37 0.88 -8.11
C LEU A 30 10.79 0.90 -8.72
N SER A 31 10.87 1.11 -10.02
CA SER A 31 12.15 1.10 -10.75
C SER A 31 13.03 2.27 -10.33
N LEU A 32 12.47 3.47 -10.18
CA LEU A 32 13.15 4.65 -9.63
C LEU A 32 13.65 4.38 -8.21
N TYR A 33 12.79 3.86 -7.33
CA TYR A 33 13.15 3.56 -5.95
C TYR A 33 14.30 2.55 -5.85
N LEU A 34 14.28 1.50 -6.67
CA LEU A 34 15.36 0.52 -6.76
C LEU A 34 16.67 1.12 -7.24
N GLU A 35 16.62 2.09 -8.16
CA GLU A 35 17.80 2.79 -8.66
C GLU A 35 18.41 3.71 -7.59
N GLU A 36 17.58 4.42 -6.83
CA GLU A 36 18.02 5.22 -5.68
C GLU A 36 18.65 4.35 -4.59
N LEU A 37 18.07 3.18 -4.29
CA LEU A 37 18.62 2.25 -3.31
C LEU A 37 20.01 1.73 -3.67
N LYS A 38 20.32 1.54 -4.96
CA LYS A 38 21.65 1.11 -5.39
C LYS A 38 22.75 2.15 -5.12
N GLN A 39 22.38 3.41 -4.96
CA GLN A 39 23.33 4.47 -4.63
C GLN A 39 23.65 4.52 -3.13
N ILE A 40 22.85 3.86 -2.29
CA ILE A 40 23.08 3.82 -0.85
C ILE A 40 24.21 2.84 -0.54
N PRO A 41 25.28 3.27 0.16
CA PRO A 41 26.35 2.38 0.55
C PRO A 41 25.82 1.31 1.51
N ALA A 42 26.20 0.06 1.26
CA ALA A 42 25.90 -1.06 2.13
C ALA A 42 26.36 -0.77 3.56
N LEU A 43 25.62 -1.32 4.52
CA LEU A 43 25.96 -1.21 5.93
C LEU A 43 26.90 -2.35 6.31
N GLU A 44 28.14 -1.99 6.63
CA GLU A 44 29.14 -2.93 7.15
C GLU A 44 28.85 -3.28 8.62
N ALA A 45 29.28 -4.46 9.07
CA ALA A 45 29.00 -4.94 10.42
C ALA A 45 29.61 -4.04 11.51
N GLU A 46 30.83 -3.54 11.29
CA GLU A 46 31.49 -2.62 12.22
C GLU A 46 30.81 -1.24 12.25
N GLU A 47 30.24 -0.81 11.12
CA GLU A 47 29.47 0.43 11.04
C GLU A 47 28.13 0.28 11.80
N GLU A 48 27.48 -0.88 11.68
CA GLU A 48 26.23 -1.21 12.37
C GLU A 48 26.38 -1.07 13.89
N GLU A 49 27.40 -1.68 14.49
CA GLU A 49 27.67 -1.59 15.93
C GLU A 49 27.92 -0.13 16.38
N ALA A 50 28.76 0.60 15.63
CA ALA A 50 29.08 1.99 15.96
C ALA A 50 27.86 2.92 15.85
N LEU A 51 26.95 2.66 14.91
CA LEU A 51 25.70 3.42 14.78
C LEU A 51 24.71 3.07 15.89
N LEU A 52 24.63 1.81 16.32
CA LEU A 52 23.78 1.41 17.44
C LEU A 52 24.21 2.08 18.75
N GLU A 53 25.51 2.19 19.02
CA GLU A 53 26.01 2.94 20.18
C GLU A 53 25.63 4.42 20.12
N LYS A 54 25.79 5.06 18.97
CA LYS A 54 25.39 6.46 18.77
C LYS A 54 23.88 6.66 18.88
N LEU A 55 23.10 5.70 18.39
CA LEU A 55 21.65 5.72 18.49
C LEU A 55 21.19 5.64 19.94
N ARG A 56 21.83 4.80 20.76
CA ARG A 56 21.60 4.73 22.23
C ARG A 56 21.98 6.03 22.94
N ALA A 57 22.97 6.75 22.43
CA ALA A 57 23.32 8.10 22.90
C ALA A 57 22.33 9.20 22.44
N GLY A 58 21.29 8.85 21.68
CA GLY A 58 20.26 9.77 21.21
C GLY A 58 20.59 10.48 19.89
N ASP A 59 21.57 10.01 19.12
CA ASP A 59 21.93 10.61 17.83
C ASP A 59 20.92 10.25 16.74
N ALA A 60 20.09 11.23 16.36
CA ALA A 60 19.12 11.10 15.27
C ALA A 60 19.79 10.82 13.91
N ARG A 61 21.05 11.23 13.70
CA ARG A 61 21.78 10.95 12.44
C ARG A 61 22.12 9.47 12.32
N ALA A 62 22.41 8.81 13.44
CA ALA A 62 22.67 7.37 13.46
C ALA A 62 21.43 6.57 13.04
N ARG A 63 20.24 7.01 13.47
CA ARG A 63 18.96 6.40 13.07
C ARG A 63 18.75 6.46 11.57
N LYS A 64 18.99 7.63 10.97
CA LYS A 64 18.82 7.84 9.53
C LYS A 64 19.73 6.90 8.74
N ARG A 65 21.02 6.83 9.10
CA ARG A 65 21.99 5.96 8.43
C ARG A 65 21.65 4.47 8.60
N LEU A 66 21.24 4.04 9.80
CA LEU A 66 20.78 2.66 10.03
C LEU A 66 19.56 2.34 9.17
N THR A 67 18.60 3.26 9.09
CA THR A 67 17.41 3.09 8.25
C THR A 67 17.81 2.87 6.79
N GLU A 68 18.64 3.76 6.23
CA GLU A 68 19.16 3.66 4.87
C GLU A 68 19.87 2.33 4.61
N GLY A 69 20.68 1.85 5.57
CA GLY A 69 21.38 0.56 5.49
C GLY A 69 20.46 -0.66 5.48
N TYR A 70 19.31 -0.58 6.14
CA TYR A 70 18.33 -1.66 6.19
C TYR A 70 17.24 -1.58 5.13
N LEU A 71 17.10 -0.48 4.38
CA LEU A 71 16.11 -0.36 3.31
C LEU A 71 16.20 -1.52 2.31
N GLY A 72 17.41 -1.90 1.90
CA GLY A 72 17.62 -3.03 0.99
C GLY A 72 17.22 -4.38 1.60
N THR A 73 17.38 -4.53 2.93
CA THR A 73 16.94 -5.74 3.63
C THR A 73 15.41 -5.79 3.72
N ALA A 74 14.77 -4.67 4.07
CA ALA A 74 13.31 -4.57 4.12
C ALA A 74 12.67 -4.80 2.74
N LEU A 75 13.30 -4.30 1.68
CA LEU A 75 12.83 -4.52 0.31
C LEU A 75 13.03 -5.97 -0.16
N ALA A 76 14.05 -6.68 0.31
CA ALA A 76 14.17 -8.10 -0.01
C ALA A 76 12.97 -8.91 0.52
N GLU A 77 12.37 -8.47 1.64
CA GLU A 77 11.21 -9.12 2.26
C GLU A 77 9.90 -8.89 1.49
N ILE A 78 9.81 -7.90 0.58
CA ILE A 78 8.60 -7.68 -0.23
C ILE A 78 8.43 -8.70 -1.36
N GLN A 79 9.52 -9.36 -1.77
CA GLN A 79 9.55 -10.24 -2.94
C GLN A 79 8.46 -11.34 -2.95
N PRO A 80 8.13 -12.01 -1.83
CA PRO A 80 7.06 -13.01 -1.78
C PRO A 80 5.65 -12.43 -1.94
N PHE A 81 5.47 -11.13 -1.70
CA PHE A 81 4.17 -10.45 -1.71
C PHE A 81 3.89 -9.69 -3.01
N VAL A 82 4.87 -9.61 -3.91
CA VAL A 82 4.71 -8.98 -5.24
C VAL A 82 3.53 -9.60 -5.97
N GLY A 83 2.63 -8.75 -6.46
CA GLY A 83 1.40 -9.16 -7.15
C GLY A 83 0.21 -9.42 -6.22
N SER A 84 0.38 -9.33 -4.90
CA SER A 84 -0.74 -9.35 -3.94
C SER A 84 -1.31 -7.95 -3.67
N MET A 85 -0.51 -6.90 -3.84
CA MET A 85 -0.84 -5.48 -3.65
C MET A 85 0.00 -4.62 -4.59
N GLU A 86 -0.26 -3.30 -4.67
CA GLU A 86 0.57 -2.38 -5.44
C GLU A 86 2.01 -2.33 -4.88
N ALA A 87 3.01 -2.28 -5.77
CA ALA A 87 4.42 -2.22 -5.36
C ALA A 87 4.73 -1.02 -4.45
N GLY A 88 4.12 0.14 -4.72
CA GLY A 88 4.27 1.33 -3.87
C GLY A 88 3.74 1.12 -2.45
N GLU A 89 2.63 0.40 -2.30
CA GLU A 89 2.05 0.07 -0.99
C GLU A 89 2.95 -0.92 -0.22
N LEU A 90 3.45 -1.96 -0.89
CA LEU A 90 4.39 -2.91 -0.28
C LEU A 90 5.67 -2.22 0.23
N ILE A 91 6.23 -1.31 -0.58
CA ILE A 91 7.38 -0.49 -0.17
C ILE A 91 7.02 0.38 1.04
N GLY A 92 5.86 1.04 1.00
CA GLY A 92 5.37 1.90 2.08
C GLY A 92 5.26 1.14 3.41
N VAL A 93 4.63 -0.03 3.39
CA VAL A 93 4.49 -0.91 4.57
C VAL A 93 5.86 -1.37 5.08
N ALA A 94 6.74 -1.82 4.20
CA ALA A 94 8.07 -2.27 4.59
C ALA A 94 8.91 -1.16 5.22
N ASN A 95 8.89 0.05 4.65
CA ASN A 95 9.61 1.21 5.16
C ASN A 95 9.06 1.67 6.52
N LEU A 96 7.73 1.65 6.69
CA LEU A 96 7.09 1.97 7.96
C LEU A 96 7.47 0.95 9.04
N ALA A 97 7.38 -0.34 8.72
CA ALA A 97 7.73 -1.41 9.64
C ALA A 97 9.21 -1.36 10.05
N LEU A 98 10.11 -1.09 9.10
CA LEU A 98 11.53 -0.88 9.38
C LEU A 98 11.75 0.30 10.34
N THR A 99 11.14 1.44 10.03
CA THR A 99 11.31 2.65 10.86
C THR A 99 10.75 2.43 12.26
N ALA A 100 9.60 1.76 12.38
CA ALA A 100 9.01 1.40 13.66
C ALA A 100 9.92 0.43 14.45
N ALA A 101 10.49 -0.57 13.78
CA ALA A 101 11.43 -1.51 14.41
C ALA A 101 12.68 -0.82 14.96
N LEU A 102 13.21 0.17 14.22
CA LEU A 102 14.36 0.98 14.65
C LEU A 102 14.03 2.02 15.74
N CYS A 103 12.73 2.21 16.06
CA CYS A 103 12.30 3.01 17.20
C CYS A 103 12.12 2.18 18.48
N ASP A 104 12.09 0.85 18.39
CA ASP A 104 11.90 -0.05 19.52
C ASP A 104 13.25 -0.38 20.17
N GLU A 105 13.48 0.13 21.38
CA GLU A 105 14.71 -0.09 22.14
C GLU A 105 15.01 -1.58 22.37
N LYS A 106 13.99 -2.43 22.54
CA LYS A 106 14.19 -3.87 22.74
C LYS A 106 14.73 -4.55 21.48
N ILE A 107 14.33 -4.06 20.31
CA ILE A 107 14.82 -4.56 19.03
C ILE A 107 16.29 -4.14 18.85
N LEU A 108 16.63 -2.89 19.21
CA LEU A 108 18.00 -2.37 19.16
C LEU A 108 18.97 -3.03 20.16
N GLU A 109 18.45 -3.71 21.18
CA GLU A 109 19.23 -4.53 22.12
C GLU A 109 19.38 -5.99 21.67
N SER A 110 18.68 -6.40 20.62
CA SER A 110 18.76 -7.76 20.09
C SER A 110 20.16 -8.05 19.55
N THR A 111 20.71 -9.20 19.92
CA THR A 111 21.95 -9.74 19.34
C THR A 111 21.80 -10.13 17.86
N VAL A 112 20.56 -10.26 17.38
CA VAL A 112 20.22 -10.65 16.00
C VAL A 112 19.28 -9.60 15.40
N LEU A 113 19.73 -8.34 15.43
CA LEU A 113 18.96 -7.17 14.98
C LEU A 113 18.40 -7.35 13.57
N ARG A 114 19.24 -7.76 12.62
CA ARG A 114 18.86 -7.96 11.22
C ARG A 114 17.73 -8.97 11.05
N ASP A 115 17.79 -10.11 11.73
CA ASP A 115 16.74 -11.13 11.64
C ASP A 115 15.44 -10.67 12.33
N THR A 116 15.57 -9.92 13.44
CA THR A 116 14.42 -9.33 14.13
C THR A 116 13.70 -8.32 13.24
N ILE A 117 14.45 -7.47 12.53
CA ILE A 117 13.92 -6.50 11.56
C ILE A 117 13.21 -7.23 10.43
N LYS A 118 13.83 -8.26 9.82
CA LYS A 118 13.20 -9.06 8.76
C LYS A 118 11.87 -9.64 9.19
N GLN A 119 11.81 -10.26 10.37
CA GLN A 119 10.56 -10.81 10.91
C GLN A 119 9.49 -9.73 11.09
N LYS A 120 9.85 -8.55 11.61
CA LYS A 120 8.90 -7.45 11.80
C LYS A 120 8.36 -6.90 10.48
N VAL A 121 9.23 -6.73 9.49
CA VAL A 121 8.83 -6.30 8.14
C VAL A 121 7.94 -7.36 7.50
N HIS A 122 8.31 -8.63 7.59
CA HIS A 122 7.53 -9.74 7.05
C HIS A 122 6.12 -9.81 7.64
N THR A 123 5.99 -9.78 8.97
CA THR A 123 4.69 -9.79 9.65
C THR A 123 3.83 -8.60 9.26
N ALA A 124 4.41 -7.39 9.16
CA ALA A 124 3.66 -6.21 8.74
C ALA A 124 3.15 -6.33 7.29
N LEU A 125 3.93 -6.93 6.39
CA LEU A 125 3.51 -7.21 5.01
C LEU A 125 2.40 -8.26 4.96
N GLU A 126 2.49 -9.34 5.74
CA GLU A 126 1.43 -10.34 5.86
C GLU A 126 0.11 -9.72 6.35
N GLU A 127 0.18 -8.87 7.37
CA GLU A 127 -0.99 -8.16 7.91
C GLU A 127 -1.60 -7.21 6.88
N ALA A 128 -0.79 -6.41 6.20
CA ALA A 128 -1.25 -5.47 5.17
C ALA A 128 -1.92 -6.20 4.00
N VAL A 129 -1.32 -7.30 3.51
CA VAL A 129 -1.91 -8.11 2.43
C VAL A 129 -3.21 -8.77 2.88
N ARG A 130 -3.28 -9.24 4.12
CA ARG A 130 -4.52 -9.80 4.67
C ARG A 130 -5.62 -8.75 4.75
N GLU A 131 -5.30 -7.54 5.19
CA GLU A 131 -6.24 -6.43 5.28
C GLU A 131 -6.72 -5.98 3.90
N ASN A 132 -5.80 -5.83 2.94
CA ASN A 132 -6.13 -5.50 1.56
C ASN A 132 -7.06 -6.55 0.93
N ARG A 133 -6.79 -7.86 1.12
CA ARG A 133 -7.69 -8.94 0.68
C ARG A 133 -9.05 -8.93 1.37
N GLN A 134 -9.10 -8.58 2.65
CA GLN A 134 -10.37 -8.45 3.39
C GLN A 134 -11.20 -7.27 2.88
N SER A 135 -10.54 -6.15 2.59
CA SER A 135 -11.14 -5.00 1.92
C SER A 135 -11.66 -5.42 0.54
N ASP A 136 -10.83 -6.01 -0.33
CA ASP A 136 -11.23 -6.49 -1.66
C ASP A 136 -12.43 -7.47 -1.62
N THR A 137 -12.45 -8.39 -0.64
CA THR A 137 -13.55 -9.37 -0.49
C THR A 137 -14.84 -8.70 0.02
N GLY A 138 -14.70 -7.63 0.83
CA GLY A 138 -15.81 -6.74 1.17
C GLY A 138 -16.21 -5.81 0.01
N GLU A 139 -15.26 -5.47 -0.85
CA GLU A 139 -15.33 -4.58 -2.02
C GLU A 139 -15.72 -5.28 -3.32
N GLN A 140 -15.91 -6.62 -3.33
CA GLN A 140 -16.98 -7.22 -4.12
C GLN A 140 -18.29 -6.61 -3.62
N THR A 141 -18.55 -5.41 -4.13
CA THR A 141 -19.38 -4.43 -3.46
C THR A 141 -20.79 -4.98 -3.42
N LEU A 142 -21.59 -4.57 -2.43
CA LEU A 142 -23.04 -4.83 -2.44
C LEU A 142 -23.67 -4.52 -3.82
N ALA A 143 -23.11 -3.53 -4.55
CA ALA A 143 -23.45 -3.20 -5.93
C ALA A 143 -23.15 -4.33 -6.93
N ASP A 144 -21.97 -4.97 -6.89
CA ASP A 144 -21.63 -6.09 -7.78
C ASP A 144 -22.53 -7.30 -7.48
N ARG A 145 -22.79 -7.55 -6.19
CA ARG A 145 -23.71 -8.61 -5.75
C ARG A 145 -25.15 -8.30 -6.17
N MET A 146 -25.59 -7.04 -6.10
CA MET A 146 -26.89 -6.58 -6.61
C MET A 146 -26.99 -6.70 -8.13
N ASN A 147 -25.94 -6.34 -8.86
CA ASN A 147 -25.90 -6.43 -10.32
C ASN A 147 -26.01 -7.88 -10.77
N ALA A 148 -25.19 -8.77 -10.18
CA ALA A 148 -25.26 -10.20 -10.43
C ALA A 148 -26.64 -10.78 -10.08
N LEU A 149 -27.24 -10.36 -8.96
CA LEU A 149 -28.59 -10.78 -8.57
C LEU A 149 -29.67 -10.30 -9.56
N THR A 150 -29.55 -9.06 -10.05
CA THR A 150 -30.52 -8.48 -11.00
C THR A 150 -30.44 -9.13 -12.37
N GLU A 151 -29.22 -9.37 -12.87
CA GLU A 151 -28.97 -10.05 -14.14
C GLU A 151 -29.52 -11.47 -14.11
N LEU A 152 -29.18 -12.23 -13.06
CA LEU A 152 -29.57 -13.62 -12.90
C LEU A 152 -31.07 -13.81 -12.63
N SER A 153 -31.70 -12.85 -11.92
CA SER A 153 -33.16 -12.79 -11.78
C SER A 153 -33.86 -12.56 -13.11
N SER A 154 -33.28 -11.76 -14.01
CA SER A 154 -33.84 -11.51 -15.33
C SER A 154 -33.70 -12.72 -16.26
N GLU A 155 -32.55 -13.40 -16.20
CA GLU A 155 -32.32 -14.65 -16.94
C GLU A 155 -33.31 -15.75 -16.53
N LEU A 156 -33.42 -16.02 -15.21
CA LEU A 156 -34.35 -17.02 -14.71
C LEU A 156 -35.81 -16.65 -15.02
N ALA A 157 -36.15 -15.37 -14.99
CA ALA A 157 -37.48 -14.93 -15.36
C ALA A 157 -37.81 -15.21 -16.84
N ALA A 158 -36.83 -15.04 -17.72
CA ALA A 158 -36.96 -15.37 -19.14
C ALA A 158 -37.03 -16.88 -19.38
N GLU A 159 -36.26 -17.69 -18.65
CA GLU A 159 -36.26 -19.16 -18.76
C GLU A 159 -37.55 -19.80 -18.23
N LEU A 160 -38.02 -19.34 -17.07
CA LEU A 160 -39.16 -19.92 -16.36
C LEU A 160 -40.51 -19.32 -16.82
N GLY A 161 -40.48 -18.16 -17.50
CA GLY A 161 -41.68 -17.40 -17.86
C GLY A 161 -42.43 -16.82 -16.66
N ARG A 162 -41.78 -16.75 -15.49
CA ARG A 162 -42.28 -16.19 -14.22
C ARG A 162 -41.11 -15.65 -13.40
N GLU A 163 -41.37 -14.77 -12.44
CA GLU A 163 -40.33 -14.30 -11.51
C GLU A 163 -39.65 -15.48 -10.78
N ALA A 164 -38.32 -15.35 -10.63
CA ALA A 164 -37.48 -16.31 -9.92
C ALA A 164 -37.72 -16.20 -8.41
N SER A 165 -37.81 -17.35 -7.72
CA SER A 165 -37.94 -17.33 -6.26
C SER A 165 -36.59 -17.04 -5.58
N PRO A 166 -36.58 -16.48 -4.35
CA PRO A 166 -35.34 -16.26 -3.60
C PRO A 166 -34.53 -17.55 -3.39
N GLU A 167 -35.19 -18.70 -3.27
CA GLU A 167 -34.54 -20.01 -3.16
C GLU A 167 -33.85 -20.44 -4.46
N GLU A 168 -34.45 -20.15 -5.61
CA GLU A 168 -33.89 -20.41 -6.94
C GLU A 168 -32.64 -19.55 -7.19
N LEU A 169 -32.72 -18.26 -6.81
CA LEU A 169 -31.60 -17.32 -6.88
C LEU A 169 -30.46 -17.72 -5.93
N ALA A 170 -30.76 -18.08 -4.68
CA ALA A 170 -29.78 -18.54 -3.70
C ALA A 170 -29.03 -19.78 -4.19
N SER A 171 -29.77 -20.75 -4.76
CA SER A 171 -29.19 -21.97 -5.31
C SER A 171 -28.30 -21.71 -6.51
N ARG A 172 -28.57 -20.66 -7.30
CA ARG A 172 -27.86 -20.36 -8.55
C ARG A 172 -26.65 -19.44 -8.36
N LEU A 173 -26.70 -18.53 -7.37
CA LEU A 173 -25.60 -17.64 -6.96
C LEU A 173 -24.66 -18.25 -5.92
N ASP A 174 -24.99 -19.43 -5.38
CA ASP A 174 -24.25 -20.13 -4.32
C ASP A 174 -24.07 -19.27 -3.05
N ILE A 175 -25.09 -18.50 -2.70
CA ILE A 175 -25.15 -17.67 -1.49
C ILE A 175 -26.36 -18.06 -0.63
N PRO A 176 -26.29 -17.88 0.70
CA PRO A 176 -27.38 -18.27 1.58
C PRO A 176 -28.66 -17.49 1.30
N LEU A 177 -29.82 -18.13 1.49
CA LEU A 177 -31.15 -17.55 1.26
C LEU A 177 -31.34 -16.22 2.01
N ASP A 178 -30.86 -16.14 3.25
CA ASP A 178 -30.92 -14.92 4.05
C ASP A 178 -30.18 -13.74 3.41
N GLU A 179 -29.10 -14.01 2.68
CA GLU A 179 -28.33 -12.98 1.97
C GLU A 179 -29.05 -12.50 0.72
N VAL A 180 -29.66 -13.41 -0.06
CA VAL A 180 -30.51 -13.05 -1.21
C VAL A 180 -31.68 -12.17 -0.78
N GLN A 181 -32.35 -12.52 0.32
CA GLN A 181 -33.46 -11.74 0.86
C GLN A 181 -33.00 -10.35 1.32
N ARG A 182 -31.84 -10.23 1.95
CA ARG A 182 -31.23 -8.94 2.30
C ARG A 182 -30.98 -8.09 1.06
N LEU A 183 -30.37 -8.65 0.02
CA LEU A 183 -30.08 -7.94 -1.23
C LEU A 183 -31.36 -7.48 -1.96
N LEU A 184 -32.39 -8.34 -2.01
CA LEU A 184 -33.70 -8.00 -2.57
C LEU A 184 -34.40 -6.88 -1.79
N ALA A 185 -34.37 -6.95 -0.46
CA ALA A 185 -34.96 -5.91 0.39
C ALA A 185 -34.28 -4.55 0.19
N MET A 186 -32.95 -4.55 0.08
CA MET A 186 -32.17 -3.34 -0.22
C MET A 186 -32.48 -2.77 -1.61
N SER A 187 -32.73 -3.62 -2.60
CA SER A 187 -33.11 -3.21 -3.96
C SER A 187 -34.43 -2.46 -4.01
N MET A 188 -35.45 -2.97 -3.30
CA MET A 188 -36.74 -2.28 -3.22
C MET A 188 -36.65 -0.94 -2.47
N GLN A 189 -35.84 -0.87 -1.41
CA GLN A 189 -35.64 0.37 -0.65
C GLN A 189 -34.91 1.47 -1.44
N ALA A 190 -34.07 1.09 -2.42
CA ALA A 190 -33.37 2.05 -3.27
C ALA A 190 -34.27 2.67 -4.37
N LEU A 191 -35.45 2.10 -4.61
CA LEU A 191 -36.41 2.56 -5.61
C LEU A 191 -37.51 3.47 -5.04
N GLU A 192 -37.58 3.65 -3.72
CA GLU A 192 -38.47 4.59 -3.01
C GLU A 192 -37.82 5.96 -2.76
#